data_AF-A0AAN5IE31-F1
#
_entry.id   AF-A0AAN5IE31-F1
#
_cell.length_a   1.000
_cell.length_b   1.000
_cell.length_c   1.000
_cell.angle_alpha   90.00
_cell.angle_beta   90.00
_cell.angle_gamma   90.00
#
_symmetry.space_group_name_H-M   'P 1'
#
loop_
_entity.id
_entity.type
_entity.pdbx_description
1 polymer ?
#
loop_
_entity_poly.entity_id
_entity_poly.type
_entity_poly.pdbx_seq_one_letter_code
_entity_poly.pdbx_strand_id
1 'polypeptide(L)'
;MAGVTALECALFIPDKGTTEDNIKKIAEAKLQESTVKERCDSLVKMYREVAVRKQPNQELWRAAVEIAGDRMSNISTMETLKKCSERGATTFFYVFDYYNPKTFGPFSELIPSSEAFHCSELAYVFNSGVTAPFEFCDHDK
;
A
#
# COMPACT_ATOMS: atom_id res chain seq x y z
N MET A 1 2.01 4.85 -18.81
CA MET A 1 2.55 3.99 -17.75
C MET A 1 1.98 4.47 -16.43
N ALA A 2 1.59 3.56 -15.55
CA ALA A 2 1.22 3.88 -14.17
C ALA A 2 1.65 2.71 -13.28
N GLY A 3 1.72 2.92 -11.98
CA GLY A 3 2.07 1.87 -11.05
C GLY A 3 1.73 2.24 -9.62
N VAL A 4 2.01 1.31 -8.74
CA VAL A 4 1.77 1.42 -7.29
C VAL A 4 2.94 0.84 -6.52
N THR A 5 3.03 1.20 -5.26
CA THR A 5 3.99 0.69 -4.28
C THR A 5 3.36 -0.46 -3.50
N ALA A 6 4.20 -1.35 -2.95
CA ALA A 6 3.74 -2.53 -2.22
C ALA A 6 2.80 -2.20 -1.05
N LEU A 7 3.03 -1.08 -0.35
CA LEU A 7 2.26 -0.64 0.81
C LEU A 7 1.87 0.84 0.71
N GLU A 8 0.98 1.16 -0.22
CA GLU A 8 0.46 2.51 -0.53
C GLU A 8 -0.02 3.31 0.70
N CYS A 9 -0.62 2.66 1.69
CA CYS A 9 -1.24 3.37 2.82
C CYS A 9 -0.52 3.23 4.17
N ALA A 10 0.66 2.61 4.19
CA ALA A 10 1.39 2.34 5.43
C ALA A 10 1.78 3.61 6.21
N LEU A 11 2.11 4.71 5.51
CA LEU A 11 2.47 5.98 6.15
C LEU A 11 1.27 6.68 6.80
N PHE A 12 0.04 6.31 6.42
CA PHE A 12 -1.18 6.97 6.89
C PHE A 12 -1.91 6.17 7.97
N ILE A 13 -1.48 4.93 8.23
CA ILE A 13 -2.11 4.05 9.21
C ILE A 13 -1.12 3.74 10.34
N PRO A 14 -1.42 4.13 11.59
CA PRO A 14 -0.53 3.89 12.71
C PRO A 14 -0.41 2.39 13.01
N ASP A 15 0.81 1.89 13.21
CA ASP A 15 1.04 0.49 13.61
C ASP A 15 0.42 0.20 14.98
N LYS A 16 0.72 1.06 15.96
CA LYS A 16 0.28 0.86 17.35
C LYS A 16 -1.18 1.22 17.52
N GLY A 17 -1.93 0.29 18.12
CA GLY A 17 -3.33 0.51 18.46
C GLY A 17 -4.31 0.32 17.30
N THR A 18 -3.87 -0.23 16.16
CA THR A 18 -4.80 -0.69 15.12
C THR A 18 -5.61 -1.88 15.64
N THR A 19 -6.93 -1.70 15.72
CA THR A 19 -7.88 -2.70 16.19
C THR A 19 -8.73 -3.26 15.05
N GLU A 20 -9.42 -4.39 15.27
CA GLU A 20 -10.38 -4.93 14.30
C GLU A 20 -11.48 -3.92 13.92
N ASP A 21 -11.91 -3.08 14.87
CA ASP A 21 -12.90 -2.03 14.61
C ASP A 21 -12.36 -0.97 13.66
N ASN A 22 -11.05 -0.67 13.69
CA ASN A 22 -10.43 0.23 12.72
C ASN A 22 -10.47 -0.37 11.31
N ILE A 23 -10.13 -1.66 11.18
CA ILE A 23 -10.14 -2.38 9.90
C ILE A 23 -11.56 -2.39 9.31
N LYS A 24 -12.56 -2.71 10.13
CA LYS A 24 -13.97 -2.70 9.70
C LYS A 24 -14.41 -1.32 9.26
N LYS A 25 -14.09 -0.27 10.01
CA LYS A 25 -14.38 1.12 9.62
C LYS A 25 -13.72 1.51 8.30
N ILE A 26 -12.47 1.10 8.06
CA ILE A 26 -11.77 1.37 6.79
C ILE A 26 -12.43 0.60 5.63
N ALA A 27 -12.82 -0.65 5.85
CA ALA A 27 -13.54 -1.46 4.87
C ALA A 27 -14.94 -0.88 4.55
N GLU A 28 -15.63 -0.35 5.56
CA GLU A 28 -16.98 0.21 5.45
C GLU A 28 -17.00 1.64 4.89
N ALA A 29 -15.93 2.42 5.10
CA ALA A 29 -15.89 3.85 4.77
C ALA A 29 -16.20 4.11 3.28
N LYS A 30 -17.38 4.67 2.98
CA LYS A 30 -17.92 4.98 1.62
C LYS A 30 -18.59 3.81 0.87
N LEU A 31 -18.93 2.70 1.52
CA LEU A 31 -19.89 1.73 0.95
C LEU A 31 -21.33 2.23 1.16
N GLN A 32 -22.22 2.03 0.18
CA GLN A 32 -23.65 2.31 0.38
C GLN A 32 -24.24 1.34 1.42
N GLU A 33 -24.94 1.87 2.42
CA GLU A 33 -25.50 1.16 3.59
C GLU A 33 -26.26 -0.13 3.25
N SER A 34 -26.89 -0.18 2.07
CA SER A 34 -27.79 -1.26 1.66
C SER A 34 -27.10 -2.57 1.23
N THR A 35 -25.77 -2.61 1.10
CA THR A 35 -25.12 -3.74 0.39
C THR A 35 -24.17 -4.64 1.22
N VAL A 36 -23.63 -4.27 2.40
CA VAL A 36 -22.37 -4.93 2.83
C VAL A 36 -22.12 -4.97 4.35
N LYS A 37 -22.74 -5.89 5.11
CA LYS A 37 -22.21 -6.30 6.43
C LYS A 37 -21.50 -7.65 6.35
N GLU A 38 -22.18 -8.69 5.87
CA GLU A 38 -21.57 -10.02 5.63
C GLU A 38 -20.41 -9.99 4.63
N ARG A 39 -20.52 -9.15 3.59
CA ARG A 39 -19.45 -8.96 2.60
C ARG A 39 -18.23 -8.24 3.20
N CYS A 40 -18.41 -7.39 4.22
CA CYS A 40 -17.31 -6.72 4.91
C CYS A 40 -16.54 -7.70 5.77
N ASP A 41 -17.23 -8.53 6.56
CA ASP A 41 -16.57 -9.55 7.39
C ASP A 41 -15.78 -10.56 6.53
N SER A 42 -16.35 -10.96 5.39
CA SER A 42 -15.67 -11.84 4.43
C SER A 42 -14.44 -11.18 3.80
N LEU A 43 -14.54 -9.89 3.46
CA LEU A 43 -13.43 -9.11 2.92
C LEU A 43 -12.31 -8.97 3.96
N VAL A 44 -12.65 -8.54 5.18
CA VAL A 44 -11.68 -8.42 6.29
C VAL A 44 -10.98 -9.75 6.54
N LYS A 45 -11.72 -10.87 6.53
CA LYS A 45 -11.13 -12.20 6.67
C LYS A 45 -10.11 -12.50 5.57
N MET A 46 -10.44 -12.22 4.30
CA MET A 46 -9.54 -12.43 3.16
C MET A 46 -8.22 -11.65 3.33
N TYR A 47 -8.30 -10.35 3.66
CA TYR A 47 -7.10 -9.53 3.86
C TYR A 47 -6.28 -9.98 5.07
N ARG A 48 -6.93 -10.41 6.17
CA ARG A 48 -6.22 -10.96 7.33
C ARG A 48 -5.48 -12.24 7.01
N GLU A 49 -6.04 -13.13 6.20
CA GLU A 49 -5.36 -14.36 5.78
C GLU A 49 -4.07 -14.09 4.99
N VAL A 50 -4.05 -13.02 4.19
CA VAL A 50 -2.83 -12.56 3.50
C VAL A 50 -1.87 -11.90 4.49
N ALA A 51 -2.39 -11.04 5.35
CA ALA A 51 -1.60 -10.29 6.32
C ALA A 51 -0.86 -11.20 7.32
N VAL A 52 -1.51 -12.25 7.82
CA VAL A 52 -0.88 -13.25 8.72
C VAL A 52 0.31 -13.94 8.05
N ARG A 53 0.23 -14.22 6.74
CA ARG A 53 1.33 -14.88 6.01
C ARG A 53 2.51 -13.94 5.77
N LYS A 54 2.24 -12.66 5.52
CA LYS A 54 3.26 -11.66 5.19
C LYS A 54 3.91 -11.05 6.42
N GLN A 55 3.12 -10.78 7.47
CA GLN A 55 3.55 -10.00 8.62
C GLN A 55 2.78 -10.42 9.89
N PRO A 56 3.05 -11.62 10.44
CA PRO A 56 2.23 -12.24 11.49
C PRO A 56 2.18 -11.45 12.81
N ASN A 57 3.19 -10.63 13.12
CA ASN A 57 3.24 -9.85 14.35
C ASN A 57 2.45 -8.52 14.26
N GLN A 58 2.03 -8.13 13.06
CA GLN A 58 1.33 -6.87 12.78
C GLN A 58 0.24 -7.10 11.73
N GLU A 59 -0.45 -8.25 11.81
CA GLU A 59 -1.41 -8.70 10.82
C GLU A 59 -2.63 -7.76 10.73
N LEU A 60 -3.03 -7.16 11.85
CA LEU A 60 -4.13 -6.19 11.88
C LEU A 60 -3.74 -4.89 11.16
N TRP A 61 -2.55 -4.37 11.44
CA TRP A 61 -2.01 -3.20 10.74
C TRP A 61 -1.86 -3.49 9.24
N ARG A 62 -1.25 -4.62 8.89
CA ARG A 62 -1.05 -5.02 7.49
C ARG A 62 -2.38 -5.16 6.76
N ALA A 63 -3.38 -5.80 7.35
CA ALA A 63 -4.71 -5.88 6.75
C ALA A 63 -5.35 -4.49 6.56
N ALA A 64 -5.20 -3.58 7.53
CA ALA A 64 -5.69 -2.20 7.40
C ALA A 64 -5.02 -1.46 6.23
N VAL A 65 -3.70 -1.61 6.09
CA VAL A 65 -2.90 -0.99 5.02
C VAL A 65 -3.28 -1.51 3.65
N GLU A 66 -3.42 -2.82 3.49
CA GLU A 66 -3.80 -3.44 2.21
C GLU A 66 -5.21 -3.02 1.80
N ILE A 67 -6.19 -3.05 2.72
CA ILE A 67 -7.56 -2.61 2.43
C ILE A 67 -7.59 -1.13 2.03
N ALA A 68 -6.87 -0.27 2.76
CA ALA A 68 -6.82 1.15 2.45
C ALA A 68 -6.12 1.41 1.11
N GLY A 69 -5.00 0.75 0.85
CA GLY A 69 -4.21 0.88 -0.38
C GLY A 69 -4.98 0.44 -1.61
N ASP A 70 -5.65 -0.72 -1.54
CA ASP A 70 -6.49 -1.21 -2.64
C ASP A 70 -7.63 -0.25 -2.94
N ARG A 71 -8.26 0.29 -1.87
CA ARG A 71 -9.37 1.21 -2.01
C ARG A 71 -8.96 2.59 -2.53
N MET A 72 -7.84 3.13 -2.06
CA MET A 72 -7.42 4.50 -2.38
C MET A 72 -6.69 4.58 -3.72
N SER A 73 -5.83 3.60 -4.03
CA SER A 73 -4.85 3.71 -5.12
C SER A 73 -4.87 2.51 -6.08
N ASN A 74 -4.78 1.28 -5.58
CA ASN A 74 -4.48 0.14 -6.48
C ASN A 74 -5.63 -0.15 -7.45
N ILE A 75 -6.86 -0.29 -6.95
CA ILE A 75 -8.01 -0.61 -7.79
C ILE A 75 -8.25 0.49 -8.83
N SER A 76 -8.23 1.76 -8.40
CA SER A 76 -8.47 2.90 -9.30
C SER A 76 -7.39 3.03 -10.38
N THR A 77 -6.13 2.76 -10.04
CA THR A 77 -5.00 2.76 -10.98
C THR A 77 -5.16 1.64 -12.02
N MET A 78 -5.46 0.41 -11.58
CA MET A 78 -5.68 -0.71 -12.50
C MET A 78 -6.90 -0.50 -13.39
N GLU A 79 -8.02 -0.02 -12.85
CA GLU A 79 -9.22 0.28 -13.64
C GLU A 79 -8.96 1.34 -14.71
N THR A 80 -8.18 2.37 -14.37
CA THR A 80 -7.80 3.42 -15.32
C THR A 80 -6.93 2.86 -16.43
N LEU A 81 -5.92 2.06 -16.10
CA LEU A 81 -5.08 1.39 -17.10
C LEU A 81 -5.88 0.45 -18.00
N LYS A 82 -6.79 -0.34 -17.42
CA LYS A 82 -7.69 -1.21 -18.18
C LYS A 82 -8.52 -0.42 -19.19
N LYS A 83 -9.16 0.67 -18.78
CA LYS A 83 -9.94 1.54 -19.68
C LYS A 83 -9.09 2.17 -20.78
N CYS A 84 -7.86 2.55 -20.49
CA CYS A 84 -6.93 3.06 -21.51
C CYS A 84 -6.55 1.97 -22.51
N SER A 85 -6.27 0.75 -22.04
CA SER A 85 -5.96 -0.40 -22.88
C SER A 85 -7.12 -0.78 -23.79
N GLU A 86 -8.35 -0.83 -23.26
CA GLU A 86 -9.58 -1.09 -24.02
C GLU A 86 -9.83 -0.06 -25.13
N ARG A 87 -9.31 1.17 -24.99
CA ARG A 87 -9.36 2.23 -26.00
C ARG A 87 -8.22 2.19 -27.02
N GLY A 88 -7.38 1.15 -26.97
CA GLY A 88 -6.28 0.93 -27.91
C GLY A 88 -4.96 1.60 -27.52
N ALA A 89 -4.83 2.16 -26.30
CA ALA A 89 -3.56 2.70 -25.84
C ALA A 89 -2.61 1.59 -25.38
N THR A 90 -1.32 1.69 -25.70
CA THR A 90 -0.29 0.83 -25.11
C THR A 90 -0.09 1.20 -23.64
N THR A 91 -0.41 0.27 -22.74
CA THR A 91 -0.36 0.48 -21.29
C THR A 91 0.70 -0.39 -20.63
N PHE A 92 1.45 0.20 -19.70
CA PHE A 92 2.42 -0.49 -18.85
C PHE A 92 2.03 -0.27 -17.39
N PHE A 93 2.00 -1.35 -16.62
CA PHE A 93 1.76 -1.36 -15.18
C PHE A 93 3.01 -1.82 -14.45
N TYR A 94 3.40 -1.14 -13.39
CA TYR A 94 4.47 -1.60 -12.49
C TYR A 94 3.95 -1.71 -11.06
N VAL A 95 4.57 -2.61 -10.30
CA VAL A 95 4.47 -2.65 -8.84
C VAL A 95 5.88 -2.45 -8.31
N PHE A 96 6.08 -1.41 -7.53
CA PHE A 96 7.36 -1.12 -6.89
C PHE A 96 7.38 -1.75 -5.49
N ASP A 97 8.25 -2.74 -5.30
CA ASP A 97 8.31 -3.57 -4.09
C ASP A 97 9.65 -3.52 -3.37
N TYR A 98 10.57 -2.68 -3.84
CA TYR A 98 11.92 -2.57 -3.29
C TYR A 98 11.99 -1.56 -2.13
N TYR A 99 12.64 -1.95 -1.03
CA TYR A 99 12.82 -1.11 0.15
C TYR A 99 14.30 -0.74 0.36
N ASN A 100 14.59 0.57 0.27
CA ASN A 100 15.83 1.13 0.79
C ASN A 100 15.52 1.96 2.05
N PRO A 101 16.08 1.60 3.23
CA PRO A 101 15.85 2.36 4.46
C PRO A 101 16.32 3.82 4.36
N LYS A 102 17.30 4.13 3.50
CA LYS A 102 17.76 5.50 3.26
C LYS A 102 16.69 6.39 2.60
N THR A 103 15.67 5.82 1.97
CA THR A 103 14.55 6.56 1.35
C THR A 103 13.82 7.47 2.35
N PHE A 104 13.74 7.05 3.61
CA PHE A 104 13.05 7.78 4.67
C PHE A 104 14.01 8.39 5.69
N GLY A 105 15.32 8.27 5.48
CA GLY A 105 16.34 8.81 6.39
C GLY A 105 16.10 8.37 7.86
N PRO A 106 16.18 9.30 8.83
CA PRO A 106 15.96 8.99 10.25
C PRO A 106 14.59 8.40 10.58
N PHE A 107 13.58 8.60 9.73
CA PHE A 107 12.24 8.05 9.96
C PHE A 107 12.15 6.54 9.71
N SER A 108 13.16 5.94 9.05
CA SER A 108 13.17 4.51 8.73
C SER A 108 13.08 3.58 9.95
N GLU A 109 13.58 4.01 11.11
CA GLU A 109 13.49 3.24 12.36
C GLU A 109 12.07 3.17 12.94
N LEU A 110 11.20 4.09 12.56
CA LEU A 110 9.81 4.15 13.02
C LEU A 110 8.85 3.38 12.10
N ILE A 111 9.39 2.82 11.03
CA ILE A 111 8.59 2.15 10.01
C ILE A 111 8.37 0.68 10.41
N PRO A 112 7.11 0.20 10.40
CA PRO A 112 6.76 -1.16 10.84
C PRO A 112 7.07 -2.26 9.82
N SER A 113 7.40 -1.96 8.56
CA SER A 113 7.74 -2.95 7.53
C SER A 113 8.98 -2.55 6.73
N SER A 114 9.67 -3.54 6.14
CA SER A 114 10.77 -3.35 5.19
C SER A 114 10.30 -3.53 3.75
N GLU A 115 9.17 -2.93 3.41
CA GLU A 115 8.57 -2.94 2.08
C GLU A 115 8.40 -1.51 1.56
N ALA A 116 8.23 -1.36 0.25
CA ALA A 116 8.02 -0.07 -0.40
C ALA A 116 6.72 0.61 0.06
N PHE A 117 6.83 1.85 0.54
CA PHE A 117 5.67 2.70 0.86
C PHE A 117 5.38 3.71 -0.23
N HIS A 118 4.25 4.40 -0.09
CA HIS A 118 3.87 5.51 -0.95
C HIS A 118 5.05 6.44 -1.28
N CYS A 119 5.21 6.71 -2.58
CA CYS A 119 6.25 7.58 -3.15
C CYS A 119 7.70 7.10 -2.98
N SER A 120 7.97 5.91 -2.44
CA SER A 120 9.34 5.40 -2.28
C SER A 120 10.06 5.21 -3.62
N GLU A 121 9.33 4.93 -4.70
CA GLU A 121 9.85 4.81 -6.06
C GLU A 121 10.35 6.15 -6.63
N LEU A 122 9.84 7.28 -6.13
CA LEU A 122 10.24 8.61 -6.62
C LEU A 122 11.73 8.87 -6.39
N ALA A 123 12.29 8.28 -5.33
CA ALA A 123 13.72 8.35 -5.04
C ALA A 123 14.57 7.77 -6.19
N TYR A 124 14.10 6.69 -6.81
CA TYR A 124 14.77 6.02 -7.93
C TYR A 124 14.51 6.72 -9.25
N VAL A 125 13.30 7.24 -9.45
CA VAL A 125 12.92 7.95 -10.69
C VAL A 125 13.65 9.30 -10.80
N PHE A 126 13.77 10.03 -9.70
CA PHE A 126 14.33 11.38 -9.69
C PHE A 126 15.75 11.48 -9.13
N ASN A 127 16.32 10.36 -8.64
CA ASN A 127 17.58 10.36 -7.92
C ASN A 127 17.59 11.39 -6.77
N SER A 128 16.47 11.49 -6.06
CA SER A 128 16.24 12.49 -5.02
C SER A 128 15.18 11.99 -4.05
N GLY A 129 15.47 12.01 -2.75
CA GLY A 129 14.53 11.50 -1.76
C GLY A 129 13.35 12.44 -1.56
N VAL A 130 12.22 11.86 -1.16
CA VAL A 130 10.96 12.58 -1.02
C VAL A 130 10.98 13.49 0.21
N THR A 131 11.51 13.00 1.33
CA THR A 131 11.49 13.69 2.64
C THR A 131 12.87 13.91 3.22
N ALA A 132 13.90 13.23 2.71
CA ALA A 132 15.28 13.31 3.15
C ALA A 132 16.23 13.16 1.95
N PRO A 133 17.50 13.59 2.06
CA PRO A 133 18.51 13.25 1.07
C PRO A 133 18.57 11.73 0.85
N PHE A 134 18.50 11.30 -0.41
CA PHE A 134 18.55 9.89 -0.77
C PHE A 134 19.96 9.52 -1.23
N GLU A 135 20.40 8.35 -0.79
CA GLU A 135 21.61 7.73 -1.29
C GLU A 135 21.31 6.29 -1.68
N PHE A 136 21.84 5.88 -2.83
CA PHE A 136 21.86 4.48 -3.20
C PHE A 136 22.71 3.67 -2.20
N CYS A 137 22.22 2.52 -1.80
CA CYS A 137 22.98 1.49 -1.09
C CYS A 137 23.62 0.51 -2.10
N ASP A 138 24.47 -0.40 -1.64
CA ASP A 138 25.16 -1.34 -2.54
C ASP A 138 24.21 -2.33 -3.23
N HIS A 139 23.01 -2.55 -2.69
CA HIS A 139 21.98 -3.37 -3.32
C HIS A 139 21.20 -2.63 -4.42
N ASP A 140 21.36 -1.30 -4.54
CA ASP A 140 20.69 -0.49 -5.56
C ASP A 140 21.50 -0.37 -6.88
N LYS A 141 22.75 -0.84 -6.89
CA LYS A 141 23.71 -0.66 -8.00
C LYS A 141 23.66 -1.79 -9.02
#